data_AF-A0A9Q3F900-F1
#
_entry.id   AF-A0A9Q3F900-F1
#
_cell.length_a   1.000
_cell.length_b   1.000
_cell.length_c   1.000
_cell.angle_alpha   90.00
_cell.angle_beta   90.00
_cell.angle_gamma   90.00
#
_symmetry.space_group_name_H-M   'P 1'
#
loop_
_entity.id
_entity.type
_entity.pdbx_description
1 polymer ?
#
loop_
_entity_poly.entity_id
_entity_poly.type
_entity_poly.pdbx_seq_one_letter_code
_entity_poly.pdbx_strand_id
1 'polypeptide(L)'
;MEVYIDDIIIYSETWADHVNYIDRVLSKCTPINMKISLKKCNFGEQQLLALGHKVSGLSLAINQNKVAGVLKKPVPKNIKEMQYFLGFASYYRNHLKRFTHITSNLYKLCSKDVVFEITKERRDAYKRIKHELTNAPLLILPDFELPYKLYIDAACSQGLGAALHKRQIVDG
;
A
#
# COMPACT_ATOMS: atom_id res chain seq x y z
N MET A 1 17.44 -3.07 3.19
CA MET A 1 17.60 -2.07 2.11
C MET A 1 16.68 -2.47 0.97
N GLU A 2 15.63 -1.70 0.73
CA GLU A 2 14.80 -1.85 -0.47
C GLU A 2 15.25 -0.75 -1.46
N VAL A 3 15.58 -1.15 -2.69
CA VAL A 3 15.89 -0.22 -3.78
C VAL A 3 14.72 -0.29 -4.74
N TYR A 4 13.93 0.78 -4.78
CA TYR A 4 13.00 1.00 -5.89
C TYR A 4 13.70 1.91 -6.89
N ILE A 5 13.46 1.71 -8.18
CA ILE A 5 14.29 2.17 -9.32
C ILE A 5 14.91 3.59 -9.19
N ASP A 6 14.26 4.52 -8.48
CA ASP A 6 14.74 5.90 -8.28
C ASP A 6 14.96 6.34 -6.81
N ASP A 7 14.48 5.58 -5.81
CA ASP A 7 14.50 5.97 -4.39
C ASP A 7 15.32 4.99 -3.54
N ILE A 8 16.26 5.52 -2.74
CA ILE A 8 17.02 4.75 -1.74
C ILE A 8 16.41 5.03 -0.37
N ILE A 9 15.91 3.98 0.29
CA ILE A 9 15.35 4.07 1.64
C ILE A 9 16.32 3.43 2.63
N ILE A 10 16.78 4.22 3.60
CA ILE A 10 17.68 3.80 4.68
C ILE A 10 16.92 3.89 5.99
N TYR A 11 16.93 2.80 6.76
CA TYR A 11 16.34 2.74 8.10
C TYR A 11 17.34 2.07 9.06
N SER A 12 17.26 2.44 10.32
CA SER A 12 18.08 1.90 11.42
C SER A 12 17.34 2.13 12.74
N GLU A 13 17.73 1.37 13.77
CA GLU A 13 17.13 1.50 15.11
C GLU A 13 17.76 2.64 15.90
N THR A 14 19.06 2.86 15.73
CA THR A 14 19.80 3.93 16.41
C THR A 14 20.28 5.00 15.44
N TRP A 15 20.52 6.21 15.97
CA TRP A 15 21.12 7.31 15.21
C TRP A 15 22.56 6.99 14.76
N ALA A 16 23.34 6.33 15.62
CA ALA A 16 24.72 5.96 15.31
C ALA A 16 24.78 4.99 14.11
N ASP A 17 23.91 3.98 14.10
CA ASP A 17 23.77 3.07 12.95
C ASP A 17 23.26 3.81 11.71
N HIS A 18 22.35 4.78 11.90
CA HIS A 18 21.80 5.57 10.79
C HIS A 18 22.89 6.30 10.02
N VAL A 19 23.76 7.01 10.75
CA VAL A 19 24.87 7.78 10.17
C VAL A 19 25.84 6.83 9.46
N ASN A 20 26.15 5.68 10.06
CA ASN A 20 27.00 4.66 9.44
C ASN A 20 26.38 4.12 8.13
N TYR A 21 25.08 3.81 8.12
CA TYR A 21 24.41 3.30 6.93
C TYR A 21 24.33 4.33 5.81
N ILE A 22 24.10 5.61 6.13
CA ILE A 22 24.16 6.70 5.16
C ILE A 22 25.57 6.76 4.54
N ASP A 23 26.62 6.75 5.36
CA ASP A 23 28.00 6.80 4.88
C ASP A 23 28.33 5.64 3.94
N ARG A 24 27.93 4.41 4.30
CA ARG A 24 28.12 3.21 3.47
C ARG A 24 27.38 3.30 2.14
N VAL A 25 26.17 3.85 2.12
CA VAL A 25 25.39 4.02 0.87
C VAL A 25 26.06 5.07 -0.02
N LEU A 26 26.37 6.26 0.52
CA LEU A 26 27.00 7.33 -0.24
C LEU A 26 28.38 6.91 -0.78
N SER A 27 29.16 6.20 0.02
CA SER A 27 30.46 5.65 -0.37
C SER A 27 30.36 4.69 -1.57
N LYS A 28 29.24 3.97 -1.73
CA LYS A 28 28.98 3.11 -2.89
C LYS A 28 28.46 3.88 -4.11
N CYS A 29 27.75 4.99 -3.90
CA CYS A 29 27.23 5.82 -4.99
C CYS A 29 28.34 6.62 -5.71
N THR A 30 29.35 7.07 -4.98
CA THR A 30 30.49 7.84 -5.50
C THR A 30 31.24 7.16 -6.67
N PRO A 31 31.73 5.89 -6.55
CA PRO A 31 32.53 5.27 -7.61
C PRO A 31 31.74 4.99 -8.89
N ILE A 32 30.42 4.84 -8.81
CA ILE A 32 29.54 4.65 -9.97
C ILE A 32 29.02 5.96 -10.56
N ASN A 33 29.52 7.11 -10.08
CA ASN A 33 29.11 8.45 -10.49
C ASN A 33 27.58 8.67 -10.41
N MET A 34 26.94 8.04 -9.42
CA MET A 34 25.50 8.20 -9.19
C MET A 34 25.24 9.58 -8.58
N LYS A 35 24.39 10.38 -9.24
CA LYS A 35 24.04 11.73 -8.79
C LYS A 35 22.80 11.69 -7.91
N ILE A 36 22.94 12.20 -6.68
CA ILE A 36 21.85 12.30 -5.72
C ILE A 36 21.39 13.76 -5.64
N SER A 37 20.08 14.01 -5.75
CA SER A 37 19.52 15.36 -5.64
C SER A 37 19.26 15.71 -4.18
N LEU A 38 20.17 16.45 -3.55
CA LEU A 38 20.07 16.82 -2.12
C LEU A 38 18.73 17.51 -1.77
N LYS A 39 18.19 18.32 -2.70
CA LYS A 39 16.89 19.00 -2.53
C LYS A 39 15.69 18.06 -2.40
N LYS A 40 15.82 16.81 -2.86
CA LYS A 40 14.79 15.77 -2.78
C LYS A 40 15.07 14.74 -1.69
N CYS A 41 16.18 14.89 -0.95
CA CYS A 41 16.54 13.97 0.12
C CYS A 41 15.89 14.41 1.44
N ASN A 42 15.45 13.43 2.21
CA ASN A 42 14.99 13.59 3.57
C ASN A 42 15.92 12.76 4.47
N PHE A 43 16.46 13.37 5.54
CA PHE A 43 17.42 12.72 6.43
C PHE A 43 16.95 12.77 7.88
N GLY A 44 17.17 11.70 8.63
CA GLY A 44 16.90 11.65 10.08
C GLY A 44 15.43 11.79 10.47
N GLU A 45 14.51 11.55 9.54
CA GLU A 45 13.07 11.64 9.79
C GLU A 45 12.59 10.40 10.55
N GLN A 46 11.78 10.60 11.60
CA GLN A 46 11.08 9.49 12.28
C GLN A 46 9.94 8.92 11.42
N GLN A 47 9.44 9.71 10.47
CA GLN A 47 8.38 9.33 9.54
C GLN A 47 8.70 9.79 8.12
N LEU A 48 8.60 8.89 7.15
CA LEU A 48 8.91 9.19 5.75
C LEU A 48 7.72 8.84 4.84
N LEU A 49 7.46 9.69 3.84
CA LEU A 49 6.60 9.32 2.72
C LEU A 49 7.46 8.63 1.66
N ALA A 50 7.32 7.32 1.51
CA ALA A 50 8.08 6.52 0.55
C ALA A 50 7.15 5.59 -0.21
N LEU A 51 7.36 5.48 -1.53
CA LEU A 51 6.60 4.57 -2.41
C LEU A 51 5.07 4.67 -2.24
N GLY A 52 4.52 5.86 -1.98
CA GLY A 52 3.07 6.01 -1.78
C GLY A 52 2.53 5.55 -0.42
N HIS A 53 3.40 5.15 0.50
CA HIS A 53 3.08 4.85 1.89
C HIS A 53 3.68 5.90 2.83
N LYS A 54 3.11 6.01 4.03
CA LYS A 54 3.74 6.71 5.15
C LYS A 54 4.38 5.65 6.05
N VAL A 55 5.70 5.66 6.12
CA VAL A 55 6.51 4.76 6.95
C VAL A 55 6.78 5.47 8.27
N SER A 56 6.56 4.80 9.40
CA SER A 56 6.84 5.32 10.74
C SER A 56 7.34 4.17 11.62
N GLY A 57 8.63 4.14 11.92
CA GLY A 57 9.26 2.99 12.58
C GLY A 57 8.96 1.69 11.84
N LEU A 58 8.37 0.72 12.53
CA LEU A 58 7.95 -0.57 11.95
C LEU A 58 6.54 -0.58 11.36
N SER A 59 5.93 0.58 11.11
CA SER A 59 4.57 0.68 10.58
C SER A 59 4.51 1.32 9.19
N LEU A 60 3.62 0.79 8.36
CA LEU A 60 3.25 1.27 7.03
C LEU A 60 1.79 1.72 7.06
N ALA A 61 1.56 3.01 6.85
CA ALA A 61 0.24 3.56 6.62
C ALA A 61 0.05 3.89 5.14
N ILE A 62 -1.21 3.95 4.71
CA ILE A 62 -1.53 4.52 3.39
C ILE A 62 -1.24 6.03 3.43
N ASN A 63 -0.66 6.56 2.35
CA ASN A 63 -0.54 8.01 2.20
C ASN A 63 -1.95 8.63 1.97
N GLN A 64 -2.50 9.25 3.02
CA GLN A 64 -3.83 9.85 2.99
C GLN A 64 -3.96 10.97 1.96
N ASN A 65 -2.88 11.65 1.58
CA ASN A 65 -2.93 12.68 0.53
C ASN A 65 -3.26 12.06 -0.85
N LYS A 66 -2.73 10.86 -1.13
CA LYS A 66 -3.07 10.11 -2.35
C LYS A 66 -4.52 9.62 -2.32
N VAL A 67 -5.01 9.19 -1.15
CA VAL A 67 -6.40 8.75 -0.97
C VAL A 67 -7.37 9.92 -1.12
N ALA A 68 -7.07 11.10 -0.57
CA ALA A 68 -7.92 12.28 -0.64
C ALA A 68 -8.26 12.69 -2.09
N GLY A 69 -7.32 12.53 -3.02
CA GLY A 69 -7.57 12.76 -4.45
C GLY A 69 -8.63 11.82 -5.03
N VAL A 70 -8.63 10.55 -4.63
CA VAL A 70 -9.62 9.55 -5.06
C VAL A 70 -10.96 9.73 -4.33
N LEU A 71 -10.94 10.19 -3.07
CA LEU A 71 -12.15 10.49 -2.31
C LEU A 71 -13.00 11.59 -2.93
N LYS A 72 -12.37 12.58 -3.56
CA LYS A 72 -13.08 13.68 -4.22
C LYS A 72 -13.64 13.31 -5.60
N LYS A 73 -13.19 12.22 -6.22
CA LYS A 73 -13.67 11.82 -7.54
C LYS A 73 -15.13 11.33 -7.47
N PRO A 74 -15.97 11.72 -8.44
CA PRO A 74 -17.32 11.19 -8.57
C PRO A 74 -17.28 9.70 -8.93
N VAL A 75 -18.44 9.05 -8.87
CA VAL A 75 -18.57 7.65 -9.31
C VAL A 75 -18.18 7.55 -10.78
N PRO A 76 -17.34 6.56 -11.18
CA PRO A 76 -16.92 6.37 -12.56
C PRO A 76 -18.10 6.32 -13.55
N LYS A 77 -17.96 7.02 -14.66
CA LYS A 77 -18.98 7.08 -15.73
C LYS A 77 -18.67 6.17 -16.91
N ASN A 78 -17.48 5.57 -16.95
CA ASN A 78 -17.05 4.67 -18.01
C ASN A 78 -16.07 3.62 -17.49
N ILE A 79 -15.79 2.61 -18.33
CA ILE A 79 -14.89 1.49 -18.01
C ILE A 79 -13.48 1.99 -17.68
N LYS A 80 -12.95 2.98 -18.40
CA LYS A 80 -11.59 3.50 -18.17
C LYS A 80 -11.43 4.11 -16.78
N GLU A 81 -12.39 4.92 -16.36
CA GLU A 81 -12.43 5.51 -15.02
C GLU A 81 -12.57 4.44 -13.93
N MET A 82 -13.36 3.39 -14.18
CA MET A 82 -13.51 2.28 -13.24
C MET A 82 -12.21 1.47 -13.12
N GLN A 83 -11.55 1.15 -14.23
CA GLN A 83 -10.26 0.48 -14.25
C GLN A 83 -9.17 1.28 -13.55
N TYR A 84 -9.13 2.60 -13.76
CA TYR A 84 -8.21 3.49 -13.04
C TYR A 84 -8.46 3.43 -11.52
N PHE A 85 -9.72 3.51 -11.09
CA PHE A 85 -10.06 3.39 -9.68
C PHE A 85 -9.67 2.03 -9.08
N LEU A 86 -9.98 0.93 -9.78
CA LEU A 86 -9.65 -0.42 -9.33
C LEU A 86 -8.14 -0.65 -9.29
N GLY A 87 -7.38 -0.12 -10.25
CA GLY A 87 -5.92 -0.16 -10.22
C GLY A 87 -5.37 0.55 -8.98
N PHE A 88 -5.84 1.77 -8.71
CA PHE A 88 -5.47 2.49 -7.49
C PHE A 88 -5.83 1.71 -6.21
N ALA A 89 -7.06 1.20 -6.11
CA ALA A 89 -7.51 0.47 -4.93
C ALA A 89 -6.73 -0.85 -4.75
N SER A 90 -6.38 -1.53 -5.85
CA SER A 90 -5.59 -2.76 -5.82
C SER A 90 -4.16 -2.55 -5.31
N TYR A 91 -3.59 -1.36 -5.50
CA TYR A 91 -2.27 -1.01 -4.97
C TYR A 91 -2.25 -1.09 -3.43
N TYR A 92 -3.35 -0.70 -2.79
CA TYR A 92 -3.50 -0.74 -1.33
C TYR A 92 -4.28 -1.96 -0.83
N ARG A 93 -4.48 -3.01 -1.66
CA ARG A 93 -5.34 -4.16 -1.32
C ARG A 93 -4.97 -4.85 -0.01
N ASN A 94 -3.70 -4.83 0.39
CA ASN A 94 -3.22 -5.45 1.62
C ASN A 94 -3.79 -4.78 2.89
N HIS A 95 -4.20 -3.52 2.80
CA HIS A 95 -4.87 -2.81 3.89
C HIS A 95 -6.39 -3.04 3.90
N LEU A 96 -6.96 -3.60 2.83
CA LEU A 96 -8.40 -3.66 2.61
C LEU A 96 -8.92 -5.08 2.87
N LYS A 97 -9.68 -5.25 3.95
CA LYS A 97 -10.28 -6.55 4.27
C LYS A 97 -11.30 -6.95 3.19
N ARG A 98 -11.23 -8.22 2.76
CA ARG A 98 -12.16 -8.80 1.76
C ARG A 98 -12.22 -8.02 0.44
N PHE A 99 -11.09 -7.42 0.03
CA PHE A 99 -10.99 -6.62 -1.20
C PHE A 99 -11.64 -7.31 -2.40
N THR A 100 -11.22 -8.53 -2.71
CA THR A 100 -11.71 -9.32 -3.86
C THR A 100 -13.22 -9.49 -3.84
N HIS A 101 -13.80 -9.77 -2.67
CA HIS A 101 -15.25 -9.94 -2.53
C HIS A 101 -15.99 -8.64 -2.88
N ILE A 102 -15.53 -7.49 -2.35
CA ILE A 102 -16.16 -6.19 -2.58
C ILE A 102 -15.98 -5.74 -4.04
N THR A 103 -14.79 -5.94 -4.63
CA THR A 103 -14.49 -5.47 -5.98
C THR A 103 -14.93 -6.41 -7.09
N SER A 104 -15.33 -7.65 -6.79
CA SER A 104 -15.73 -8.66 -7.78
C SER A 104 -16.76 -8.13 -8.79
N ASN A 105 -17.82 -7.48 -8.31
CA ASN A 105 -18.88 -6.89 -9.14
C ASN A 105 -18.43 -5.66 -9.93
N LEU A 106 -17.38 -4.97 -9.47
CA LEU A 106 -16.75 -3.86 -10.19
C LEU A 106 -15.79 -4.34 -11.27
N TYR A 107 -15.04 -5.42 -11.04
CA TYR A 107 -14.21 -6.03 -12.07
C TYR A 107 -15.05 -6.62 -13.21
N LYS A 108 -16.19 -7.26 -12.90
CA LYS A 108 -17.15 -7.72 -13.91
C LYS A 108 -17.67 -6.58 -14.80
N LEU A 109 -17.87 -5.38 -14.25
CA LEU A 109 -18.28 -4.20 -14.99
C LEU A 109 -17.22 -3.73 -16.01
N CYS A 110 -15.95 -4.12 -15.82
CA CYS A 110 -14.86 -3.77 -16.73
C CYS A 110 -14.66 -4.80 -17.86
N SER A 111 -15.46 -5.87 -17.91
CA SER A 111 -15.40 -6.88 -18.97
C SER A 111 -16.04 -6.39 -20.27
N LYS A 112 -15.53 -6.86 -21.41
CA LYS A 112 -16.01 -6.44 -22.75
C LYS A 112 -17.46 -6.80 -23.02
N ASP A 113 -17.95 -7.88 -22.42
CA ASP A 113 -19.28 -8.45 -22.67
C ASP A 113 -20.37 -7.89 -21.74
N VAL A 114 -20.05 -6.87 -20.93
CA VAL A 114 -20.94 -6.31 -19.93
C VAL A 114 -21.21 -4.84 -20.23
N VAL A 115 -22.50 -4.48 -20.31
CA VAL A 115 -22.92 -3.08 -20.44
C VAL A 115 -22.49 -2.30 -19.20
N PHE A 116 -21.88 -1.14 -19.42
CA PHE A 116 -21.45 -0.28 -18.33
C PHE A 116 -22.66 0.36 -17.65
N GLU A 117 -23.06 -0.18 -16.51
CA GLU A 117 -24.18 0.32 -15.72
C GLU A 117 -23.81 0.42 -14.24
N ILE A 118 -24.02 1.59 -13.63
CA ILE A 118 -23.83 1.80 -12.19
C ILE A 118 -25.14 1.52 -11.46
N THR A 119 -25.37 0.24 -11.16
CA THR A 119 -26.46 -0.23 -10.30
C THR A 119 -26.25 0.22 -8.84
N LYS A 120 -27.28 0.10 -8.01
CA LYS A 120 -27.20 0.38 -6.56
C LYS A 120 -26.08 -0.43 -5.90
N GLU A 121 -26.00 -1.73 -6.19
CA GLU A 121 -24.97 -2.63 -5.64
C GLU A 121 -23.55 -2.20 -6.03
N ARG A 122 -23.33 -1.84 -7.30
CA ARG A 122 -22.01 -1.37 -7.78
C ARG A 122 -21.64 -0.03 -7.14
N ARG A 123 -22.62 0.87 -6.96
CA ARG A 123 -22.42 2.14 -6.27
C ARG A 123 -22.06 1.93 -4.80
N ASP A 124 -22.70 0.98 -4.13
CA ASP A 124 -22.44 0.66 -2.72
C ASP A 124 -21.06 -0.01 -2.55
N ALA A 125 -20.67 -0.91 -3.46
CA ALA A 125 -19.32 -1.48 -3.50
C ALA A 125 -18.24 -0.39 -3.69
N TYR A 126 -18.46 0.55 -4.61
CA TYR A 126 -17.56 1.67 -4.84
C TYR A 126 -17.41 2.55 -3.58
N LYS A 127 -18.52 2.91 -2.93
CA LYS A 127 -18.51 3.67 -1.67
C LYS A 127 -17.81 2.91 -0.55
N ARG A 128 -18.02 1.61 -0.45
CA ARG A 128 -17.38 0.75 0.55
C ARG A 128 -15.87 0.76 0.40
N ILE A 129 -15.33 0.58 -0.81
CA ILE A 129 -13.88 0.65 -1.04
C ILE A 129 -13.31 2.03 -0.66
N LYS A 130 -14.02 3.13 -0.97
CA LYS A 130 -13.59 4.48 -0.55
C LYS A 130 -13.54 4.61 0.97
N HIS A 131 -14.53 4.06 1.67
CA HIS A 131 -14.56 4.05 3.13
C HIS A 131 -13.40 3.25 3.72
N GLU A 132 -13.17 2.03 3.23
CA GLU A 132 -12.06 1.17 3.69
C GLU A 132 -10.69 1.80 3.41
N LEU A 133 -10.49 2.47 2.27
CA LEU A 133 -9.26 3.21 1.96
C LEU A 133 -9.01 4.38 2.92
N THR A 134 -10.07 4.96 3.50
CA THR A 134 -9.96 6.07 4.45
C THR A 134 -9.64 5.57 5.86
N ASN A 135 -10.23 4.43 6.24
CA ASN A 135 -10.12 3.81 7.56
C ASN A 135 -9.11 2.65 7.60
N ALA A 136 -8.25 2.57 6.60
CA ALA A 136 -7.29 1.50 6.45
C ALA A 136 -6.38 1.39 7.68
N PRO A 137 -6.23 0.20 8.27
CA PRO A 137 -5.33 0.00 9.40
C PRO A 137 -3.87 0.15 8.97
N LEU A 138 -3.02 0.43 9.97
CA LEU A 138 -1.58 0.35 9.83
C LEU A 138 -1.18 -1.11 9.58
N LEU A 139 -0.31 -1.33 8.59
CA LEU A 139 0.39 -2.60 8.45
C LEU A 139 1.68 -2.51 9.25
N ILE A 140 1.99 -3.55 10.02
CA ILE A 140 3.28 -3.64 10.70
C ILE A 140 4.22 -4.42 9.79
N LEU A 141 5.45 -3.94 9.65
CA LEU A 141 6.49 -4.62 8.90
C LEU A 141 6.68 -6.05 9.42
N PRO A 142 6.98 -7.00 8.52
CA PRO A 142 7.32 -8.35 8.90
C PRO A 142 8.57 -8.33 9.78
N ASP A 143 8.48 -9.01 10.92
CA ASP A 143 9.61 -9.39 11.76
C ASP A 143 9.98 -10.84 11.44
N PHE A 144 11.12 -11.06 10.79
CA PHE A 144 11.51 -12.38 10.31
C PHE A 144 11.98 -13.32 11.42
N GLU A 145 12.16 -12.82 12.65
CA GLU A 145 12.58 -13.62 13.80
C GLU A 145 11.38 -14.28 14.52
N LEU A 146 10.15 -13.83 14.24
CA LEU A 146 8.94 -14.31 14.88
C LEU A 146 8.11 -15.27 14.00
N PRO A 147 7.39 -16.22 14.62
CA PRO A 147 6.51 -17.12 13.87
C PRO A 147 5.28 -16.41 13.32
N TYR A 148 4.90 -16.76 12.09
CA TYR A 148 3.73 -16.24 11.40
C TYR A 148 2.57 -17.24 11.38
N LYS A 149 1.35 -16.73 11.34
CA LYS A 149 0.13 -17.52 11.11
C LYS A 149 -0.51 -17.10 9.80
N LEU A 150 -0.63 -18.05 8.88
CA LEU A 150 -1.35 -17.87 7.61
C LEU A 150 -2.76 -18.41 7.75
N TYR A 151 -3.75 -17.53 7.61
CA TYR A 151 -5.16 -17.91 7.51
C TYR A 151 -5.54 -17.91 6.04
N ILE A 152 -6.10 -19.02 5.55
CA ILE A 152 -6.56 -19.16 4.18
C ILE A 152 -8.04 -19.48 4.22
N ASP A 153 -8.82 -18.79 3.41
CA ASP A 153 -10.23 -19.07 3.18
C ASP A 153 -10.47 -19.16 1.66
N ALA A 154 -11.09 -20.24 1.22
CA ALA A 154 -11.31 -20.54 -0.18
C ALA A 154 -12.78 -20.93 -0.41
N ALA A 155 -13.45 -20.18 -1.27
CA ALA A 155 -14.77 -20.53 -1.76
C ALA A 155 -14.68 -20.99 -3.22
N CYS A 156 -15.12 -22.22 -3.48
CA CYS A 156 -14.93 -22.96 -4.75
C CYS A 156 -15.38 -22.20 -6.02
N SER A 157 -16.27 -21.21 -5.89
CA SER A 157 -16.80 -20.42 -7.01
C SER A 157 -16.62 -18.90 -6.89
N GLN A 158 -16.02 -18.40 -5.81
CA GLN A 158 -16.03 -16.96 -5.48
C GLN A 158 -14.65 -16.35 -5.22
N GLY A 159 -13.62 -17.17 -4.96
CA GLY A 159 -12.23 -16.74 -4.89
C GLY A 159 -11.46 -17.27 -3.67
N LEU A 160 -10.17 -16.96 -3.65
CA LEU A 160 -9.22 -17.28 -2.57
C LEU A 160 -8.91 -16.01 -1.78
N GLY A 161 -9.00 -16.08 -0.45
CA GLY A 161 -8.55 -15.06 0.47
C GLY A 161 -7.45 -15.61 1.39
N ALA A 162 -6.46 -14.80 1.69
CA ALA A 162 -5.45 -15.14 2.68
C ALA A 162 -5.10 -13.93 3.53
N ALA A 163 -4.79 -14.16 4.80
CA ALA A 163 -4.30 -13.15 5.73
C ALA A 163 -3.11 -13.71 6.50
N LEU A 164 -1.98 -13.00 6.46
CA LEU A 164 -0.79 -13.31 7.23
C LEU A 164 -0.80 -12.46 8.51
N HIS A 165 -0.78 -13.11 9.67
CA HIS A 165 -0.75 -12.45 10.96
C HIS A 165 0.54 -12.78 11.71
N LYS A 166 1.08 -11.79 12.42
CA LYS A 166 2.11 -11.99 13.44
C LYS A 166 1.50 -11.86 14.84
N ARG A 167 2.04 -12.59 15.81
CA ARG A 167 1.65 -12.44 17.22
C ARG A 167 2.34 -11.19 17.76
N GLN A 168 1.57 -10.19 18.14
CA GLN A 168 2.09 -9.02 18.85
C GLN A 168 1.90 -9.25 20.35
N ILE A 169 3.00 -9.29 21.10
CA ILE A 169 2.94 -9.18 22.55
C ILE A 169 2.71 -7.69 22.82
N VAL A 170 1.55 -7.35 23.37
CA VAL A 170 1.29 -6.00 23.85
C VAL A 170 1.72 -6.03 25.31
N ASP A 171 2.91 -5.50 25.59
CA ASP A 171 3.30 -5.21 26.96
C ASP A 171 2.34 -4.10 27.46
N GLY A 172 1.54 -4.45 28.46
CA GLY A 172 0.59 -3.56 29.12
C GLY A 172 1.20 -2.87 30.33
#